data_AF-A0A8J3RU40-F1
#
_entry.id   AF-A0A8J3RU40-F1
#
_cell.length_a   1.000
_cell.length_b   1.000
_cell.length_c   1.000
_cell.angle_alpha   90.00
_cell.angle_beta   90.00
_cell.angle_gamma   90.00
#
_symmetry.space_group_name_H-M   'P 1'
#
loop_
_entity.id
_entity.type
_entity.pdbx_description
1 polymer ?
#
loop_
_entity_poly.entity_id
_entity_poly.type
_entity_poly.pdbx_seq_one_letter_code
_entity_poly.pdbx_strand_id
1 'polypeptide(L)'
;METAADQRPQETAQPVHDGLLVDIDGPVATLTLNRPERRNALTFALWQALAAAGQHLPRALEICLTARTVPADEAARLGLAETLVPREGLDAAVADLTTALLAVDAGAATATKRLLRQAPDNLPDQQYAAERAEQTGRLRALFGGATT
;
A
#
# COMPACT_ATOMS: atom_id res chain seq x y z
N MET A 1 27.64 -15.76 12.18
CA MET A 1 26.89 -14.53 12.46
C MET A 1 25.81 -14.48 11.40
N GLU A 2 24.68 -15.07 11.75
CA GLU A 2 23.62 -15.54 10.86
C GLU A 2 22.62 -14.41 10.63
N THR A 3 22.30 -14.18 9.37
CA THR A 3 21.44 -13.09 8.87
C THR A 3 20.08 -13.16 9.55
N ALA A 4 19.73 -12.12 10.30
CA ALA A 4 18.40 -11.95 10.86
C ALA A 4 17.38 -11.94 9.71
N ALA A 5 16.64 -13.04 9.59
CA ALA A 5 15.53 -13.14 8.66
C ALA A 5 14.52 -12.03 8.97
N ASP A 6 14.21 -11.25 7.95
CA ASP A 6 13.15 -10.25 7.90
C ASP A 6 11.80 -10.94 8.14
N GLN A 7 11.41 -11.08 9.41
CA GLN A 7 10.11 -11.59 9.82
C GLN A 7 9.10 -10.44 9.80
N ARG A 8 8.66 -10.05 8.61
CA ARG A 8 7.42 -9.26 8.47
C ARG A 8 6.24 -10.14 8.93
N PRO A 9 5.32 -9.63 9.75
CA PRO A 9 4.11 -10.35 10.13
C PRO A 9 3.36 -10.81 8.87
N GLN A 10 3.01 -12.09 8.80
CA GLN A 10 2.19 -12.64 7.73
C GLN A 10 0.73 -12.25 7.99
N GLU A 11 0.37 -11.03 7.60
CA GLU A 11 -1.03 -10.62 7.47
C GLU A 11 -1.68 -11.45 6.34
N THR A 12 -2.92 -11.87 6.55
CA THR A 12 -3.49 -13.12 6.02
C THR A 12 -3.77 -13.12 4.52
N ALA A 13 -2.78 -13.46 3.70
CA ALA A 13 -3.02 -13.83 2.30
C ALA A 13 -3.97 -15.03 2.22
N GLN A 14 -5.11 -14.87 1.54
CA GLN A 14 -6.12 -15.93 1.47
C GLN A 14 -5.74 -16.94 0.37
N PRO A 15 -5.76 -18.25 0.67
CA PRO A 15 -5.55 -19.27 -0.34
C PRO A 15 -6.77 -19.32 -1.26
N VAL A 16 -6.58 -18.90 -2.52
CA VAL A 16 -7.63 -18.97 -3.55
C VAL A 16 -7.56 -20.32 -4.29
N HIS A 17 -6.38 -20.93 -4.33
CA HIS A 17 -6.15 -22.26 -4.89
C HIS A 17 -4.88 -22.90 -4.28
N ASP A 18 -4.74 -24.24 -4.36
CA ASP A 18 -3.47 -24.94 -4.09
C ASP A 18 -2.35 -24.38 -4.97
N GLY A 19 -1.54 -23.48 -4.40
CA GLY A 19 -0.43 -22.80 -5.06
C GLY A 19 -0.62 -21.34 -5.47
N LEU A 20 -1.77 -20.71 -5.18
CA LEU A 20 -1.97 -19.26 -5.34
C LEU A 20 -2.52 -18.65 -4.06
N LEU A 21 -1.75 -17.73 -3.49
CA LEU A 21 -2.25 -16.84 -2.45
C LEU A 21 -2.58 -15.50 -3.10
N VAL A 22 -3.72 -14.95 -2.73
CA VAL A 22 -4.11 -13.59 -3.13
C VAL A 22 -4.29 -12.78 -1.88
N ASP A 23 -3.64 -11.63 -1.87
CA ASP A 23 -3.76 -10.63 -0.83
C ASP A 23 -4.16 -9.31 -1.50
N ILE A 24 -5.20 -8.65 -0.98
CA ILE A 24 -5.73 -7.40 -1.52
C ILE A 24 -5.74 -6.38 -0.40
N ASP A 25 -4.82 -5.41 -0.48
CA ASP A 25 -4.73 -4.25 0.40
C ASP A 25 -5.19 -3.01 -0.39
N GLY A 26 -6.47 -2.67 -0.23
CA GLY A 26 -7.09 -1.53 -0.90
C GLY A 26 -6.92 -1.57 -2.42
N PRO A 27 -6.19 -0.62 -3.04
CA PRO A 27 -5.96 -0.59 -4.49
C PRO A 27 -4.85 -1.55 -4.96
N VAL A 28 -4.15 -2.23 -4.04
CA VAL A 28 -3.02 -3.12 -4.35
C VAL A 28 -3.43 -4.58 -4.19
N ALA A 29 -3.13 -5.40 -5.19
CA ALA A 29 -3.27 -6.84 -5.10
C ALA A 29 -1.92 -7.53 -5.28
N THR A 30 -1.57 -8.38 -4.31
CA THR A 30 -0.37 -9.22 -4.31
C THR A 30 -0.77 -10.66 -4.62
N LEU A 31 -0.31 -11.17 -5.76
CA LEU A 31 -0.49 -12.58 -6.14
C LEU A 31 0.81 -13.36 -5.87
N THR A 32 0.77 -14.30 -4.93
CA THR A 32 1.92 -15.15 -4.60
C THR A 32 1.74 -16.54 -5.17
N LEU A 33 2.63 -16.92 -6.11
CA LEU A 33 2.76 -18.31 -6.54
C LEU A 33 3.46 -19.11 -5.43
N ASN A 34 2.72 -19.99 -4.78
CA ASN A 34 3.11 -20.66 -3.53
C ASN A 34 3.35 -22.17 -3.71
N ARG A 35 4.13 -22.53 -4.74
CA ARG A 35 4.63 -23.91 -4.98
C ARG A 35 6.12 -23.92 -5.32
N PRO A 36 6.99 -23.37 -4.46
CA PRO A 36 8.42 -23.23 -4.75
C PRO A 36 9.12 -24.57 -5.02
N GLU A 37 8.68 -25.66 -4.38
CA GLU A 37 9.18 -27.02 -4.59
C GLU A 37 8.90 -27.55 -6.00
N ARG A 38 7.90 -26.98 -6.68
CA ARG A 38 7.56 -27.24 -8.08
C ARG A 38 8.01 -26.11 -9.01
N ARG A 39 8.83 -25.17 -8.52
CA ARG A 39 9.24 -23.93 -9.23
C ARG A 39 8.05 -23.15 -9.76
N ASN A 40 6.93 -23.15 -9.03
CA ASN A 40 5.69 -22.49 -9.41
C ASN A 40 5.18 -22.90 -10.81
N ALA A 41 5.36 -24.19 -11.17
CA ALA A 41 4.83 -24.73 -12.42
C ALA A 41 3.35 -24.34 -12.60
N LEU A 42 3.04 -23.65 -13.70
CA LEU A 42 1.70 -23.15 -14.02
C LEU A 42 0.80 -24.31 -14.47
N THR A 43 0.32 -25.09 -13.50
CA THR A 43 -0.67 -26.14 -13.73
C THR A 43 -1.99 -25.54 -14.22
N PHE A 44 -2.84 -26.35 -14.84
CA PHE A 44 -4.15 -25.90 -15.30
C PHE A 44 -4.98 -25.22 -14.21
N ALA A 45 -4.96 -25.77 -13.00
CA ALA A 45 -5.71 -25.23 -11.88
C ALA A 45 -5.12 -23.88 -11.37
N LEU A 46 -3.80 -23.72 -11.43
CA LEU A 46 -3.13 -22.44 -11.15
C LEU A 46 -3.43 -21.38 -12.23
N TRP A 47 -3.50 -21.77 -13.49
CA TRP A 47 -3.97 -20.91 -14.58
C TRP A 47 -5.40 -20.43 -14.37
N GLN A 48 -6.30 -21.31 -13.93
CA GLN A 48 -7.69 -20.95 -13.63
C GLN A 48 -7.78 -19.95 -12.46
N ALA A 49 -6.98 -20.15 -11.41
CA ALA A 49 -6.93 -19.27 -10.26
C ALA A 49 -6.38 -17.87 -10.61
N LEU A 50 -5.31 -17.80 -11.40
CA LEU A 50 -4.77 -16.55 -11.91
C LEU A 50 -5.78 -15.81 -12.81
N ALA A 51 -6.49 -16.55 -13.67
CA ALA A 51 -7.55 -15.97 -14.50
C ALA A 51 -8.71 -15.42 -13.65
N ALA A 52 -9.10 -16.11 -12.58
CA ALA A 52 -10.14 -15.64 -11.66
C ALA A 52 -9.71 -14.37 -10.91
N ALA A 53 -8.50 -14.34 -10.34
CA ALA A 53 -7.99 -13.13 -9.68
C ALA A 53 -7.82 -11.97 -10.67
N GLY A 54 -7.43 -12.28 -11.90
CA GLY A 54 -7.32 -11.34 -13.00
C GLY A 54 -8.62 -10.67 -13.44
N GLN A 55 -9.77 -11.32 -13.25
CA GLN A 55 -11.09 -10.75 -13.59
C GLN A 55 -11.39 -9.49 -12.77
N HIS A 56 -10.79 -9.34 -11.60
CA HIS A 56 -10.95 -8.16 -10.75
C HIS A 56 -9.90 -7.07 -11.05
N LEU A 57 -8.89 -7.35 -11.87
CA LEU A 57 -7.79 -6.44 -12.20
C LEU A 57 -7.47 -6.40 -13.71
N PRO A 58 -8.48 -6.34 -14.60
CA PRO A 58 -8.26 -6.55 -16.04
C PRO A 58 -7.32 -5.51 -16.64
N ARG A 59 -7.37 -4.26 -16.15
CA ARG A 59 -6.48 -3.18 -16.62
C ARG A 59 -5.03 -3.39 -16.19
N ALA A 60 -4.79 -3.81 -14.95
CA ALA A 60 -3.44 -4.07 -14.45
C ALA A 60 -2.80 -5.26 -15.18
N LEU A 61 -3.54 -6.35 -15.38
CA LEU A 61 -3.04 -7.49 -16.15
C LEU A 61 -2.74 -7.14 -17.60
N GLU A 62 -3.59 -6.36 -18.26
CA GLU A 62 -3.36 -5.90 -19.63
C GLU A 62 -2.04 -5.11 -19.74
N ILE A 63 -1.82 -4.12 -18.86
CA ILE A 63 -0.59 -3.32 -18.85
C ILE A 63 0.64 -4.21 -18.61
N CYS A 64 0.57 -5.13 -17.64
CA CYS A 64 1.69 -6.01 -17.30
C CYS A 64 2.03 -7.01 -18.42
N LEU A 65 1.02 -7.61 -19.05
CA LEU A 65 1.22 -8.64 -20.08
C LEU A 65 1.62 -8.06 -21.43
N THR A 66 1.20 -6.83 -21.73
CA THR A 66 1.59 -6.15 -22.98
C THR A 66 2.88 -5.36 -22.84
N ALA A 67 3.31 -5.04 -21.61
CA ALA A 67 4.43 -4.14 -21.31
C ALA A 67 4.36 -2.80 -22.06
N ARG A 68 3.14 -2.33 -22.38
CA ARG A 68 2.94 -1.08 -23.12
C ARG A 68 3.27 0.13 -22.25
N THR A 69 3.61 1.23 -22.91
CA THR A 69 3.68 2.54 -22.25
C THR A 69 2.28 2.97 -21.82
N VAL A 70 2.16 3.47 -20.59
CA VAL A 70 0.94 4.10 -20.06
C VAL A 70 1.10 5.62 -20.21
N PRO A 71 0.28 6.29 -21.06
CA PRO A 71 0.29 7.75 -21.19
C PRO A 71 -0.10 8.46 -19.89
N ALA A 72 0.34 9.69 -19.72
CA ALA A 72 0.21 10.42 -18.46
C ALA A 72 -1.25 10.71 -18.06
N ASP A 73 -2.14 10.95 -19.03
CA ASP A 73 -3.58 11.12 -18.82
C ASP A 73 -4.25 9.82 -18.35
N GLU A 74 -3.81 8.68 -18.89
CA GLU A 74 -4.27 7.37 -18.44
C GLU A 74 -3.76 7.06 -17.04
N ALA A 75 -2.48 7.32 -16.76
CA ALA A 75 -1.89 7.12 -15.43
C ALA A 75 -2.65 7.92 -14.35
N ALA A 76 -3.04 9.16 -14.65
CA ALA A 76 -3.86 9.97 -13.75
C ALA A 76 -5.26 9.38 -13.53
N ARG A 77 -5.96 8.97 -14.60
CA ARG A 77 -7.29 8.34 -14.49
C ARG A 77 -7.28 7.03 -13.71
N LEU A 78 -6.19 6.27 -13.79
CA LEU A 78 -6.02 4.98 -13.10
C LEU A 78 -5.50 5.15 -11.66
N GLY A 79 -5.20 6.37 -11.20
CA GLY A 79 -4.62 6.61 -9.89
C GLY A 79 -3.15 6.17 -9.76
N LEU A 80 -2.47 5.89 -10.86
CA LEU A 80 -1.03 5.62 -10.89
C LEU A 80 -0.21 6.91 -10.66
N ALA A 81 -0.80 8.06 -11.03
CA ALA A 81 -0.27 9.38 -10.74
C ALA A 81 -1.38 10.22 -10.08
N GLU A 82 -1.08 10.81 -8.92
CA GLU A 82 -2.05 11.64 -8.18
C GLU A 82 -2.33 12.99 -8.85
N THR A 83 -1.36 13.53 -9.59
CA THR A 83 -1.46 14.85 -10.22
C THR A 83 -0.73 14.87 -11.56
N LEU A 84 -1.33 15.53 -12.55
CA LEU A 84 -0.80 15.69 -13.90
C LEU A 84 -0.58 17.18 -14.19
N VAL A 85 0.65 17.54 -14.59
CA VAL A 85 1.03 18.93 -14.94
C VAL A 85 1.85 18.97 -16.23
N PRO A 86 1.91 20.12 -16.93
CA PRO A 86 2.89 20.34 -18.00
C PRO A 86 4.32 20.10 -17.50
N ARG A 87 5.21 19.68 -18.39
CA ARG A 87 6.61 19.34 -18.05
C ARG A 87 7.30 20.48 -17.33
N GLU A 88 7.08 21.71 -17.78
CA GLU A 88 7.70 22.93 -17.26
C GLU A 88 7.17 23.28 -15.86
N GLY A 89 6.01 22.74 -15.48
CA GLY A 89 5.38 22.95 -14.17
C GLY A 89 5.69 21.87 -13.13
N LEU A 90 6.45 20.83 -13.49
CA LEU A 90 6.73 19.71 -12.58
C LEU A 90 7.44 20.16 -11.30
N ASP A 91 8.50 20.96 -11.43
CA ASP A 91 9.29 21.42 -10.28
C ASP A 91 8.44 22.28 -9.34
N ALA A 92 7.58 23.14 -9.89
CA ALA A 92 6.66 23.97 -9.10
C ALA A 92 5.63 23.10 -8.35
N ALA A 93 5.00 22.13 -9.02
CA ALA A 93 4.03 21.24 -8.39
C ALA A 93 4.66 20.39 -7.26
N VAL A 94 5.90 19.92 -7.46
CA VAL A 94 6.65 19.20 -6.42
C VAL A 94 6.97 20.13 -5.25
N ALA A 95 7.41 21.37 -5.52
CA ALA A 95 7.70 22.36 -4.48
C ALA A 95 6.46 22.72 -3.66
N ASP A 96 5.31 22.90 -4.31
CA ASP A 96 4.03 23.20 -3.66
C ASP A 96 3.60 22.06 -2.73
N LEU A 97 3.61 20.82 -3.22
CA LEU A 97 3.28 19.65 -2.41
C LEU A 97 4.24 19.48 -1.23
N THR A 98 5.54 19.67 -1.47
CA THR A 98 6.58 19.57 -0.43
C THR A 98 6.37 20.65 0.63
N THR A 99 6.08 21.88 0.22
CA THR A 99 5.78 23.00 1.12
C THR A 99 4.55 22.71 1.97
N ALA A 100 3.49 22.18 1.36
CA ALA A 100 2.27 21.81 2.08
C ALA A 100 2.53 20.70 3.12
N LEU A 101 3.34 19.69 2.77
CA LEU A 101 3.71 18.61 3.69
C LEU A 101 4.59 19.10 4.85
N LEU A 102 5.53 20.01 4.58
CA LEU A 102 6.43 20.59 5.58
C LEU A 102 5.73 21.59 6.52
N ALA A 103 4.58 22.13 6.12
CA ALA A 103 3.78 23.02 6.97
C ALA A 103 3.02 22.27 8.09
N VAL A 104 2.94 20.93 8.01
CA VAL A 104 2.30 20.08 9.02
C VAL A 104 3.35 19.61 10.03
N ASP A 105 2.95 19.47 11.30
CA ASP A 105 3.79 18.85 12.31
C ASP A 105 4.25 17.44 11.87
N ALA A 106 5.56 17.18 11.92
CA ALA A 106 6.13 15.95 11.40
C ALA A 106 5.67 14.72 12.20
N GLY A 107 5.49 14.86 13.51
CA GLY A 107 4.92 13.82 14.37
C GLY A 107 3.46 13.54 14.02
N ALA A 108 2.69 14.59 13.74
CA ALA A 108 1.31 14.55 13.27
C ALA A 108 1.20 13.76 11.96
N ALA A 109 1.96 14.17 10.95
CA ALA A 109 1.97 13.53 9.63
C ALA A 109 2.39 12.06 9.71
N THR A 110 3.45 11.75 10.47
CA THR A 110 3.98 10.38 10.61
C THR A 110 2.96 9.43 11.19
N ALA A 111 2.34 9.80 12.31
CA ALA A 111 1.38 8.89 12.93
C ALA A 111 0.05 8.86 12.19
N THR A 112 -0.40 9.93 11.53
CA THR A 112 -1.56 9.86 10.63
C THR A 112 -1.31 8.86 9.50
N LYS A 113 -0.13 8.92 8.85
CA LYS A 113 0.26 7.95 7.82
C LYS A 113 0.29 6.52 8.36
N ARG A 114 0.84 6.32 9.56
CA ARG A 114 0.87 5.00 10.22
C ARG A 114 -0.55 4.46 10.48
N LEU A 115 -1.41 5.29 11.08
CA LEU A 115 -2.81 4.95 11.41
C LEU A 115 -3.63 4.61 10.16
N LEU A 116 -3.42 5.35 9.06
CA LEU A 116 -4.10 5.06 7.79
C LEU A 116 -3.62 3.75 7.16
N ARG A 117 -2.31 3.44 7.25
CA ARG A 117 -1.74 2.21 6.68
C ARG A 117 -2.18 0.93 7.38
N GLN A 118 -2.41 0.96 8.68
CA GLN A 118 -2.87 -0.21 9.46
C GLN A 118 -4.41 -0.36 9.43
N ALA A 119 -5.14 0.66 8.95
CA ALA A 119 -6.60 0.68 9.03
C ALA A 119 -7.30 -0.46 8.25
N PRO A 120 -6.82 -0.88 7.05
CA PRO A 120 -7.42 -1.99 6.33
C PRO A 120 -7.39 -3.31 7.10
N ASP A 121 -6.34 -3.54 7.89
CA ASP A 121 -6.11 -4.81 8.59
C ASP A 121 -6.65 -4.82 10.03
N ASN A 122 -6.93 -3.65 10.58
CA ASN A 122 -7.45 -3.52 11.94
C ASN A 122 -8.96 -3.76 12.00
N LEU A 123 -9.38 -4.47 13.05
CA LEU A 123 -10.76 -4.42 13.51
C LEU A 123 -11.09 -3.01 14.06
N PRO A 124 -12.37 -2.57 14.02
CA PRO A 124 -12.76 -1.24 14.46
C PRO A 124 -12.24 -0.86 15.85
N ASP A 125 -12.34 -1.76 16.82
CA ASP A 125 -11.87 -1.51 18.20
C ASP A 125 -10.34 -1.35 18.29
N GLN A 126 -9.58 -2.09 17.47
CA GLN A 126 -8.12 -1.96 17.40
C GLN A 126 -7.73 -0.60 16.81
N GLN A 127 -8.42 -0.17 15.76
CA GLN A 127 -8.19 1.12 15.15
C GLN A 127 -8.54 2.28 16.10
N TYR A 128 -9.68 2.22 16.78
CA TYR A 128 -10.07 3.22 17.77
C TYR A 128 -9.09 3.31 18.95
N ALA A 129 -8.56 2.17 19.41
CA ALA A 129 -7.54 2.15 20.45
C ALA A 129 -6.24 2.81 19.97
N ALA A 130 -5.80 2.50 18.75
CA ALA A 130 -4.58 3.07 18.16
C ALA A 130 -4.69 4.58 17.94
N GLU A 131 -5.84 5.07 17.45
CA GLU A 131 -6.10 6.50 17.28
C GLU A 131 -6.09 7.25 18.61
N ARG A 132 -6.75 6.70 19.64
CA ARG A 132 -6.80 7.31 20.97
C ARG A 132 -5.42 7.37 21.63
N ALA A 133 -4.58 6.35 21.45
CA ALA A 133 -3.21 6.33 21.97
C ALA A 133 -2.36 7.48 21.38
N GLU A 134 -2.44 7.68 20.06
CA GLU A 134 -1.74 8.77 19.36
C GLU A 134 -2.23 10.15 19.79
N GLN A 135 -3.54 10.36 19.88
CA GLN A 135 -4.11 11.63 20.36
C GLN A 135 -3.66 11.96 21.78
N THR A 136 -3.65 10.96 22.68
CA THR A 136 -3.23 11.15 24.07
C THR A 136 -1.74 11.49 24.16
N GLY A 137 -0.89 10.81 23.38
CA GLY A 137 0.55 11.10 23.32
C GLY A 137 0.85 12.52 22.86
N ARG A 138 0.11 13.00 21.84
CA ARG A 138 0.29 14.35 21.29
C ARG A 138 -0.24 15.44 22.19
N LEU A 139 -1.41 15.24 22.82
CA LEU A 139 -1.92 16.19 23.82
C LEU A 139 -0.91 16.36 24.97
N ARG A 140 -0.27 15.28 25.42
CA ARG A 140 0.81 15.35 26.41
C ARG A 140 2.04 16.08 25.88
N ALA A 141 2.43 15.88 24.64
CA ALA A 141 3.57 16.60 24.05
C ALA A 141 3.30 18.11 23.90
N LEU A 142 2.07 18.49 23.53
CA LEU A 142 1.65 19.88 23.34
C LEU A 142 1.46 20.64 24.66
N PHE A 143 0.93 19.98 25.70
CA PHE A 143 0.55 20.63 26.96
C PHE A 143 1.43 20.25 28.17
N GLY A 144 2.20 19.16 28.08
CA GLY A 144 3.02 18.64 29.17
C GLY A 144 4.45 19.19 29.24
N GLY A 145 4.88 20.00 28.26
CA GLY A 145 6.18 20.69 28.29
C GLY A 145 6.24 21.89 29.25
N ALA A 146 5.14 22.23 29.91
CA ALA A 146 5.05 23.33 30.88
C ALA A 146 4.92 22.78 32.30
N THR A 147 5.97 22.18 32.85
CA THR A 147 6.13 22.11 34.31
C THR A 147 7.62 22.16 34.63
N THR A 148 8.07 23.35 35.01
CA THR A 148 9.33 23.58 35.74
C THR A 148 9.20 23.03 37.15
#